data_AF-A0A2J6XEM2-F1
#
_entry.id   AF-A0A2J6XEM2-F1
#
_cell.length_a   1.000
_cell.length_b   1.000
_cell.length_c   1.000
_cell.angle_alpha   90.00
_cell.angle_beta   90.00
_cell.angle_gamma   90.00
#
_symmetry.space_group_name_H-M   'P 1'
#
loop_
_entity.id
_entity.type
_entity.pdbx_description
1 polymer ?
#
loop_
_entity_poly.entity_id
_entity_poly.type
_entity_poly.pdbx_seq_one_letter_code
_entity_poly.pdbx_strand_id
1 'polypeptide(L)' 'MRVPQTIAIDGQSAAGKSTLGALLAEALGYLYFDTGVMYRALALAALRAGIDPDDEAALSELAHQLVIDVT' A
#
# COMPACT_ATOMS: atom_id res chain seq x y z
N MET A 1 26.08 10.65 -12.04
CA MET A 1 25.14 9.51 -11.93
C MET A 1 23.73 10.04 -12.15
N ARG A 2 22.87 9.29 -12.86
CA ARG A 2 21.47 9.67 -13.08
C ARG A 2 20.63 9.14 -11.92
N VAL A 3 19.75 9.95 -11.35
CA VAL A 3 18.86 9.54 -10.27
C VAL A 3 17.73 8.67 -10.87
N PRO A 4 17.39 7.51 -10.29
CA PRO A 4 16.36 6.61 -10.83
C PRO A 4 14.95 7.23 -10.75
N GLN A 5 14.08 7.03 -11.74
CA GLN A 5 12.72 7.60 -11.71
C GLN A 5 11.83 7.03 -10.61
N THR A 6 12.11 5.82 -10.12
CA THR A 6 11.33 5.15 -9.08
C THR A 6 12.27 4.35 -8.19
N ILE A 7 11.98 4.32 -6.89
CA ILE A 7 12.73 3.57 -5.88
C ILE A 7 11.75 2.66 -5.15
N ALA A 8 12.02 1.35 -5.13
CA ALA A 8 11.30 0.39 -4.31
C ALA A 8 12.01 0.20 -2.96
N ILE A 9 11.26 0.13 -1.86
CA ILE A 9 11.77 -0.04 -0.50
C ILE A 9 11.07 -1.23 0.16
N ASP A 10 11.73 -2.38 0.15
CA ASP A 10 11.18 -3.64 0.67
C ASP A 10 11.87 -4.10 1.96
N GLY A 11 11.19 -4.95 2.72
CA GLY A 11 11.70 -5.52 3.97
C GLY A 11 10.59 -5.90 4.94
N GLN A 12 10.95 -6.53 6.06
CA GLN A 12 10.00 -7.06 7.04
C GLN A 12 9.13 -5.97 7.68
N SER A 13 8.00 -6.39 8.27
CA SER A 13 7.16 -5.48 9.07
C SER A 13 7.97 -4.83 10.19
N ALA A 14 7.64 -3.59 10.55
CA ALA A 14 8.32 -2.79 11.58
C ALA A 14 9.80 -2.46 11.35
N ALA A 15 10.38 -2.74 10.18
CA ALA A 15 11.76 -2.37 9.85
C ALA A 15 12.00 -0.86 9.61
N GLY A 16 11.00 0.00 9.83
CA GLY A 16 11.11 1.46 9.62
C GLY A 16 11.00 1.93 8.16
N LYS A 17 10.56 1.06 7.23
CA LYS A 17 10.48 1.37 5.79
C LYS A 17 9.65 2.61 5.46
N SER A 18 8.50 2.78 6.11
CA SER A 18 7.63 3.93 5.86
C SER A 18 8.28 5.24 6.30
N THR A 19 8.95 5.22 7.46
CA THR A 19 9.72 6.36 7.95
C THR A 19 10.88 6.70 7.01
N LEU A 20 11.67 5.69 6.63
CA LEU A 20 12.79 5.88 5.70
C LEU A 20 12.32 6.36 4.33
N GLY A 21 11.26 5.78 3.79
CA GLY A 21 10.71 6.12 2.48
C GLY A 21 10.18 7.55 2.41
N ALA A 22 9.49 8.00 3.46
CA ALA A 22 9.03 9.39 3.56
C ALA A 22 10.20 10.37 3.60
N LEU A 23 11.20 10.10 4.46
CA LEU A 23 12.41 10.95 4.58
C LEU A 23 13.24 10.97 3.29
N LEU A 24 13.38 9.82 2.63
CA LEU A 24 14.10 9.73 1.36
C LEU A 24 13.38 10.49 0.25
N ALA A 25 12.05 10.39 0.20
CA ALA A 25 11.25 11.08 -0.79
C ALA A 25 11.31 12.60 -0.60
N GLU A 26 11.25 13.09 0.63
CA GLU A 26 11.45 14.51 0.95
C GLU A 26 12.83 14.99 0.51
N ALA A 27 13.89 14.24 0.83
CA ALA A 27 15.27 14.61 0.47
C ALA A 27 15.53 14.64 -1.04
N LEU A 28 14.81 13.84 -1.82
CA LEU A 28 15.00 13.72 -3.27
C LEU A 28 13.93 14.46 -4.09
N GLY A 29 12.88 14.99 -3.47
CA GLY A 29 11.72 15.59 -4.15
C GLY A 29 10.81 14.57 -4.85
N TYR A 30 10.65 13.38 -4.28
CA TYR A 30 9.85 12.29 -4.83
C TYR A 30 8.47 12.26 -4.17
N LEU A 31 7.50 11.69 -4.89
CA LEU A 31 6.27 11.21 -4.25
C LEU A 31 6.58 9.92 -3.49
N TYR A 32 6.24 9.88 -2.20
CA TYR A 32 6.23 8.65 -1.41
C TYR A 32 4.85 8.00 -1.48
N PHE A 33 4.81 6.69 -1.69
CA PHE A 33 3.56 5.91 -1.72
C PHE A 33 3.69 4.65 -0.87
N ASP A 34 2.88 4.53 0.19
CA ASP A 34 2.78 3.32 1.02
C ASP A 34 1.79 2.33 0.40
N THR A 35 2.30 1.38 -0.39
CA THR A 35 1.46 0.32 -0.99
C THR A 35 0.68 -0.50 0.05
N GLY A 36 1.17 -0.56 1.29
CA GLY A 36 0.51 -1.25 2.39
C GLY A 36 -0.86 -0.65 2.75
N VAL A 37 -1.11 0.63 2.44
CA VAL A 37 -2.43 1.24 2.68
C VAL A 37 -3.53 0.55 1.87
N MET A 38 -3.22 0.12 0.64
CA MET A 38 -4.20 -0.53 -0.24
C MET A 38 -4.63 -1.88 0.31
N TYR A 39 -3.67 -2.71 0.75
CA TYR A 39 -3.95 -4.00 1.37
C TYR A 39 -4.77 -3.87 2.66
N ARG A 40 -4.42 -2.89 3.51
CA ARG A 40 -5.16 -2.64 4.76
C ARG A 40 -6.58 -2.13 4.50
N ALA A 41 -6.78 -1.28 3.50
CA ALA A 41 -8.09 -0.80 3.11
C ALA A 41 -8.97 -1.93 2.57
N LEU A 42 -8.44 -2.80 1.70
CA LEU A 42 -9.16 -3.98 1.21
C LEU A 42 -9.55 -4.92 2.34
N ALA A 43 -8.62 -5.24 3.26
CA ALA A 43 -8.91 -6.08 4.41
C ALA A 43 -10.02 -5.48 5.29
N LEU A 44 -9.99 -4.17 5.55
CA LEU A 44 -11.04 -3.49 6.30
C LEU A 44 -12.39 -3.53 5.57
N ALA A 45 -12.41 -3.34 4.25
CA ALA A 45 -13.62 -3.40 3.44
C ALA A 45 -14.23 -4.82 3.47
N ALA A 46 -13.40 -5.86 3.34
CA ALA A 46 -13.83 -7.26 3.41
C ALA A 46 -14.43 -7.61 4.77
N LEU A 47 -13.76 -7.20 5.86
CA LEU A 47 -14.27 -7.37 7.22
C LEU A 47 -15.63 -6.69 7.43
N ARG A 48 -15.83 -5.49 6.87
CA ARG A 48 -17.11 -4.77 6.95
C ARG A 48 -18.21 -5.41 6.11
N ALA A 49 -17.86 -6.04 4.99
CA ALA A 49 -18.77 -6.77 4.12
C ALA A 49 -19.08 -8.19 4.62
N GLY A 50 -18.36 -8.68 5.64
CA GLY A 50 -18.51 -10.05 6.14
C GLY A 50 -18.02 -11.10 5.15
N ILE A 51 -17.10 -10.75 4.26
CA ILE A 51 -16.49 -11.68 3.30
C ILE A 51 -15.47 -12.54 4.04
N ASP A 52 -15.49 -13.85 3.76
CA ASP A 52 -14.51 -14.80 4.27
C ASP A 52 -13.10 -14.45 3.72
N PRO A 53 -12.07 -14.29 4.57
CA PRO A 53 -10.71 -14.03 4.11
C PRO A 53 -10.13 -15.14 3.22
N ASP A 54 -10.69 -16.35 3.26
CA ASP A 54 -10.28 -17.46 2.39
C ASP A 54 -11.07 -17.52 1.06
N ASP A 55 -12.07 -16.66 0.85
CA ASP A 55 -12.80 -16.53 -0.42
C ASP A 55 -12.08 -15.57 -1.38
N GLU A 56 -11.08 -16.11 -2.09
CA GLU A 56 -10.27 -15.36 -3.07
C GLU A 56 -11.13 -14.68 -4.16
N ALA A 57 -12.20 -15.33 -4.61
CA ALA A 57 -13.04 -14.80 -5.68
C ALA A 57 -13.84 -13.58 -5.21
N ALA A 58 -14.45 -13.65 -4.03
CA ALA A 58 -15.18 -12.54 -3.45
C ALA A 58 -14.25 -11.36 -3.10
N LEU A 59 -13.06 -11.64 -2.57
CA LEU A 59 -12.06 -10.61 -2.27
C LEU A 59 -11.55 -9.91 -3.53
N SER A 60 -11.35 -10.66 -4.62
CA SER A 60 -10.91 -10.11 -5.90
C SER A 60 -11.96 -9.19 -6.51
N GLU A 61 -13.23 -9.59 -6.48
CA GLU A 61 -14.33 -8.75 -6.95
C GLU A 61 -14.45 -7.46 -6.11
N LEU A 62 -14.34 -7.57 -4.79
CA LEU A 62 -14.32 -6.40 -3.91
C LEU A 62 -13.16 -5.47 -4.25
N ALA A 63 -11.96 -6.01 -4.48
CA ALA A 63 -10.78 -5.22 -4.82
C ALA A 63 -10.94 -4.45 -6.14
N HIS A 64 -11.64 -5.01 -7.13
CA HIS A 64 -11.93 -4.33 -8.39
C HIS A 64 -12.91 -3.16 -8.25
N GLN A 65 -13.83 -3.23 -7.29
CA GLN A 65 -14.85 -2.22 -7.06
C GLN A 65 -14.47 -1.18 -6.01
N LEU A 66 -13.50 -1.48 -5.15
CA LEU A 66 -13.12 -0.65 -4.03
C LEU A 66 -12.41 0.63 -4.51
N VAL A 67 -13.01 1.79 -4.20
CA VAL A 67 -12.37 3.09 -4.38
C VAL A 67 -11.63 3.45 -3.10
N ILE A 68 -10.31 3.64 -3.20
CA ILE A 68 -9.45 4.04 -2.09
C ILE A 68 -8.93 5.45 -2.38
N ASP A 69 -9.37 6.41 -1.57
CA ASP A 69 -8.82 7.75 -1.58
C ASP A 69 -7.61 7.81 -0.64
N VAL A 70 -6.44 8.17 -1.18
CA VAL A 70 -5.18 8.28 -0.44
C VAL A 70 -4.73 9.73 -0.55
N THR A 71 -5.07 10.52 0.47
CA THR A 71 -4.71 11.94 0.60
C THR A 71 -3.37 12.13 1.30
#